data_AF-A0AA43GWK3-F1
#
_entry.id   AF-A0AA43GWK3-F1
#
_cell.length_a   1.000
_cell.length_b   1.000
_cell.length_c   1.000
_cell.angle_alpha   90.00
_cell.angle_beta   90.00
_cell.angle_gamma   90.00
#
_symmetry.space_group_name_H-M   'P 1'
#
loop_
_entity.id
_entity.type
_entity.pdbx_description
1 polymer ?
#
loop_
_entity_poly.entity_id
_entity_poly.type
_entity_poly.pdbx_seq_one_letter_code
_entity_poly.pdbx_strand_id
1 'polypeptide(L)'
;MTWKYYNLDQQAQKLILKYRDKPGVIAQSHKMLTTVAYGLERFWGEHLRLLGKNDSKERAKGEYWRETWKTFVQIMNDAGIKLPKEDVSGSNTEQIQKYAAKLWEFPIEDQRICLAVLTQFCDSLVWWTQRYKKAGDSDAE
;
A
#
# COMPACT_ATOMS: atom_id res chain seq x y z
N MET A 1 28.24 -5.05 -10.10
CA MET A 1 26.85 -5.26 -9.69
C MET A 1 26.24 -3.90 -9.38
N THR A 2 25.48 -3.33 -10.31
CA THR A 2 24.79 -2.05 -10.08
C THR A 2 23.76 -2.28 -8.97
N TRP A 3 23.88 -1.56 -7.87
CA TRP A 3 22.96 -1.61 -6.74
C TRP A 3 21.53 -1.36 -7.23
N LYS A 4 20.67 -2.38 -7.20
CA LYS A 4 19.25 -2.25 -7.54
C LYS A 4 18.49 -1.91 -6.26
N TYR A 5 18.01 -0.67 -6.14
CA TYR A 5 17.16 -0.19 -5.03
C TYR A 5 15.77 -0.84 -5.02
N TYR A 6 15.70 -2.17 -4.90
CA TYR A 6 14.47 -2.99 -4.86
C TYR A 6 13.44 -2.69 -5.97
N ASN A 7 13.85 -1.98 -7.03
CA ASN A 7 12.99 -1.41 -8.07
C ASN A 7 11.74 -0.68 -7.51
N LEU A 8 11.82 -0.06 -6.33
CA LEU A 8 10.68 0.62 -5.69
C LEU A 8 10.00 1.60 -6.64
N ASP A 9 10.80 2.41 -7.32
CA ASP A 9 10.35 3.42 -8.27
C ASP A 9 9.60 2.79 -9.46
N GLN A 10 10.13 1.71 -10.04
CA GLN A 10 9.49 1.00 -11.14
C GLN A 10 8.17 0.33 -10.71
N GLN A 11 8.13 -0.25 -9.51
CA GLN A 11 6.91 -0.85 -8.98
C GLN A 11 5.84 0.22 -8.70
N ALA A 12 6.26 1.36 -8.16
CA ALA A 12 5.38 2.50 -7.92
C ALA A 12 4.80 3.03 -9.24
N GLN A 13 5.66 3.23 -10.24
CA GLN A 13 5.26 3.65 -11.59
C GLN A 13 4.21 2.71 -12.20
N LYS A 14 4.45 1.39 -12.12
CA LYS A 14 3.51 0.36 -12.64
C LYS A 14 2.15 0.44 -11.95
N LEU A 15 2.14 0.58 -10.61
CA LEU A 15 0.90 0.74 -9.86
C LEU A 15 0.15 2.00 -10.25
N ILE A 16 0.83 3.15 -10.34
CA ILE A 16 0.18 4.40 -10.76
C ILE A 16 -0.40 4.25 -12.15
N LEU A 17 0.34 3.73 -13.13
CA LEU A 17 -0.17 3.54 -14.48
C LEU A 17 -1.38 2.60 -14.53
N LYS A 18 -1.42 1.56 -13.69
CA LYS A 18 -2.56 0.63 -13.58
C LYS A 18 -3.83 1.32 -13.06
N TYR A 19 -3.70 2.32 -12.19
CA TYR A 19 -4.82 2.97 -11.51
C TYR A 19 -5.11 4.41 -11.96
N ARG A 20 -4.25 5.00 -12.79
CA ARG A 20 -4.32 6.39 -13.27
C ARG A 20 -5.67 6.76 -13.87
N ASP A 21 -6.28 5.84 -14.62
CA ASP A 21 -7.52 6.11 -15.32
C ASP A 21 -8.76 5.98 -14.42
N LYS A 22 -8.60 5.54 -13.16
CA LYS A 22 -9.68 5.47 -12.18
C LYS A 22 -9.76 6.80 -11.40
N PRO A 23 -10.91 7.52 -11.45
CA PRO A 23 -11.03 8.86 -10.86
C PRO A 23 -10.68 8.88 -9.36
N GLY A 24 -9.76 9.76 -8.97
CA GLY A 24 -9.38 9.99 -7.56
C GLY A 24 -8.65 8.83 -6.87
N VAL A 25 -8.30 7.76 -7.58
CA VAL A 25 -7.66 6.59 -6.97
C VAL A 25 -6.18 6.84 -6.67
N ILE A 26 -5.43 7.37 -7.65
CA ILE A 26 -4.00 7.63 -7.46
C ILE A 26 -3.72 8.74 -6.44
N ALA A 27 -4.70 9.62 -6.15
CA ALA A 27 -4.59 10.62 -5.09
C ALA A 27 -4.43 9.98 -3.70
N GLN A 28 -4.87 8.73 -3.51
CA GLN A 28 -4.67 7.97 -2.28
C GLN A 28 -3.19 7.77 -1.93
N SER A 29 -2.25 7.94 -2.87
CA SER A 29 -0.81 7.86 -2.58
C SER A 29 -0.38 8.83 -1.47
N HIS A 30 -0.98 10.02 -1.41
CA HIS A 30 -0.72 10.99 -0.34
C HIS A 30 -1.20 10.46 1.01
N LYS A 31 -2.39 9.86 1.04
CA LYS A 31 -2.94 9.21 2.23
C LYS A 31 -2.13 7.98 2.65
N MET A 32 -1.63 7.22 1.70
CA MET A 32 -0.73 6.09 1.96
C MET A 32 0.49 6.57 2.72
N LEU A 33 1.17 7.61 2.23
CA LEU A 33 2.34 8.19 2.88
C LEU A 33 2.08 8.64 4.32
N THR A 34 0.99 9.37 4.57
CA THR A 34 0.63 9.80 5.93
C THR A 34 0.25 8.63 6.83
N THR A 35 -0.31 7.55 6.27
CA THR A 35 -0.74 6.38 7.02
C THR A 35 0.43 5.51 7.49
N VAL A 36 1.55 5.47 6.73
CA VAL A 36 2.74 4.67 7.10
C VAL A 36 3.25 5.01 8.50
N ALA A 37 3.20 6.29 8.88
CA ALA A 37 3.64 6.77 10.19
C ALA A 37 2.90 6.12 11.38
N TYR A 38 1.71 5.57 11.14
CA TYR A 38 0.91 4.90 12.18
C TYR A 38 1.11 3.38 12.24
N GLY A 39 2.03 2.82 11.45
CA GLY A 39 2.42 1.42 11.53
C GLY A 39 1.82 0.51 10.45
N LEU A 40 2.35 -0.72 10.39
CA LEU A 40 2.04 -1.71 9.35
C LEU A 40 0.58 -2.15 9.38
N GLU A 41 -0.01 -2.38 10.56
CA GLU A 41 -1.42 -2.78 10.68
C GLU A 41 -2.34 -1.70 10.14
N ARG A 42 -2.10 -0.44 10.51
CA ARG A 42 -2.96 0.66 10.07
C ARG A 42 -2.88 0.90 8.57
N PHE A 43 -1.67 0.78 8.00
CA PHE A 43 -1.51 0.83 6.55
C PHE A 43 -2.24 -0.31 5.84
N TRP A 44 -2.07 -1.54 6.32
CA TRP A 44 -2.75 -2.70 5.77
C TRP A 44 -4.26 -2.62 5.93
N GLY A 45 -4.78 -2.25 7.10
CA GLY A 45 -6.22 -2.29 7.39
C GLY A 45 -7.07 -1.32 6.55
N GLU A 46 -6.47 -0.30 5.95
CA GLU A 46 -7.21 0.70 5.16
C GLU A 46 -7.88 0.10 3.92
N HIS A 47 -7.30 -0.94 3.29
CA HIS A 47 -7.97 -1.61 2.17
C HIS A 47 -9.26 -2.30 2.60
N LEU A 48 -9.30 -2.89 3.80
CA LEU A 48 -10.51 -3.56 4.33
C LEU A 48 -11.65 -2.55 4.50
N ARG A 49 -11.34 -1.38 5.05
CA ARG A 49 -12.31 -0.29 5.24
C ARG A 49 -12.90 0.19 3.92
N LEU A 50 -12.06 0.39 2.90
CA LEU A 50 -12.47 0.89 1.60
C LEU A 50 -13.23 -0.17 0.78
N LEU A 51 -12.79 -1.42 0.81
CA LEU A 51 -13.46 -2.54 0.12
C LEU A 51 -14.83 -2.89 0.73
N GLY A 52 -15.03 -2.61 2.02
CA GLY A 52 -16.31 -2.79 2.71
C GLY A 52 -17.40 -1.77 2.32
N LYS A 53 -17.06 -0.72 1.58
CA LYS A 53 -18.05 0.28 1.12
C LYS A 53 -18.82 -0.20 -0.11
N ASN A 54 -20.07 0.22 -0.21
CA ASN A 54 -20.96 -0.07 -1.35
C ASN A 54 -20.74 0.86 -2.56
N ASP A 55 -19.79 1.80 -2.49
CA ASP A 55 -19.45 2.70 -3.61
C ASP A 55 -18.31 2.11 -4.46
N SER A 56 -18.55 1.98 -5.76
CA SER A 56 -17.56 1.55 -6.76
C SER A 56 -16.26 2.37 -6.75
N LYS A 57 -16.32 3.68 -6.51
CA LYS A 57 -15.13 4.55 -6.47
C LYS A 57 -14.25 4.23 -5.27
N GLU A 58 -14.89 4.07 -4.11
CA GLU A 58 -14.21 3.72 -2.87
C GLU A 58 -13.61 2.30 -2.93
N ARG A 59 -14.32 1.35 -3.56
CA ARG A 59 -13.77 0.01 -3.80
C ARG A 59 -12.54 0.06 -4.70
N ALA A 60 -12.52 0.89 -5.73
CA ALA A 60 -11.34 1.08 -6.58
C ALA A 60 -10.14 1.66 -5.81
N LYS A 61 -10.38 2.59 -4.87
CA LYS A 61 -9.36 3.04 -3.91
C LYS A 61 -8.88 1.88 -3.03
N GLY A 62 -9.80 1.06 -2.49
CA GLY A 62 -9.45 -0.11 -1.67
C GLY A 62 -8.62 -1.16 -2.42
N GLU A 63 -8.95 -1.42 -3.68
CA GLU A 63 -8.14 -2.29 -4.56
C GLU A 63 -6.72 -1.76 -4.72
N TYR A 64 -6.57 -0.44 -4.91
CA TYR A 64 -5.26 0.19 -5.01
C TYR A 64 -4.45 0.01 -3.73
N TRP A 65 -5.03 0.26 -2.56
CA TRP A 65 -4.39 -0.02 -1.27
C TRP A 65 -3.97 -1.49 -1.11
N ARG A 66 -4.85 -2.42 -1.49
CA ARG A 66 -4.57 -3.86 -1.41
C ARG A 66 -3.41 -4.27 -2.32
N GLU A 67 -3.40 -3.80 -3.58
CA GLU A 67 -2.33 -4.10 -4.53
C GLU A 67 -1.00 -3.45 -4.14
N THR A 68 -1.03 -2.24 -3.59
CA THR A 68 0.16 -1.58 -3.02
C THR A 68 0.74 -2.42 -1.89
N TRP A 69 -0.09 -2.89 -0.95
CA TRP A 69 0.35 -3.78 0.12
C TRP A 69 0.94 -5.09 -0.42
N LYS A 70 0.27 -5.76 -1.37
CA LYS A 70 0.78 -7.00 -1.98
C LYS A 70 2.11 -6.80 -2.69
N THR A 71 2.27 -5.69 -3.39
CA THR A 71 3.52 -5.32 -4.06
C THR A 71 4.63 -5.08 -3.04
N PHE A 72 4.32 -4.39 -1.95
CA PHE A 72 5.25 -4.20 -0.83
C PHE A 72 5.67 -5.52 -0.17
N VAL A 73 4.73 -6.44 0.07
CA VAL A 73 5.04 -7.79 0.59
C VAL A 73 6.00 -8.53 -0.34
N GLN A 74 5.82 -8.44 -1.66
CA GLN A 74 6.75 -9.04 -2.63
C GLN A 74 8.14 -8.41 -2.55
N ILE A 75 8.22 -7.08 -2.49
CA ILE A 75 9.48 -6.34 -2.35
C ILE A 75 10.24 -6.79 -1.09
N MET A 76 9.55 -6.88 0.05
CA MET A 76 10.16 -7.30 1.30
C MET A 76 10.59 -8.77 1.28
N ASN A 77 9.80 -9.63 0.63
CA ASN A 77 10.16 -11.03 0.45
C ASN A 77 11.44 -11.19 -0.37
N ASP A 78 11.63 -10.39 -1.41
CA ASP A 78 12.88 -10.37 -2.20
C ASP A 78 14.08 -9.87 -1.38
N ALA A 79 13.82 -9.06 -0.34
CA ALA A 79 14.81 -8.61 0.65
C ALA A 79 15.05 -9.61 1.80
N GLY A 80 14.35 -10.75 1.81
CA GLY A 80 14.45 -11.78 2.86
C GLY A 80 13.53 -11.58 4.07
N ILE A 81 12.70 -10.53 4.08
CA ILE A 81 11.77 -10.21 5.17
C ILE A 81 10.36 -10.71 4.80
N LYS A 82 9.85 -11.69 5.56
CA LYS A 82 8.58 -12.37 5.25
C LYS A 82 7.41 -11.73 5.97
N LEU A 83 6.74 -10.81 5.30
CA LEU A 83 5.46 -10.28 5.76
C LEU A 83 4.30 -11.28 5.53
N PRO A 84 3.22 -11.20 6.33
CA PRO A 84 1.98 -11.93 6.05
C PRO A 84 1.47 -11.62 4.64
N LYS A 85 0.94 -12.65 3.95
CA LYS A 85 0.55 -12.59 2.53
C LYS A 85 -0.86 -13.12 2.27
N GLU A 86 -1.53 -13.59 3.32
CA GLU A 86 -2.85 -14.17 3.24
C GLU A 86 -3.88 -13.11 2.87
N ASP A 87 -4.79 -13.44 1.94
CA ASP A 87 -5.95 -12.60 1.68
C ASP A 87 -6.95 -12.74 2.84
N VAL A 88 -7.32 -11.61 3.45
CA VAL A 88 -8.24 -11.54 4.59
C VAL A 88 -9.57 -10.95 4.14
N SER A 89 -10.67 -11.60 4.50
CA SER A 89 -12.00 -11.01 4.31
C SER A 89 -12.28 -9.97 5.40
N GLY A 90 -12.71 -8.77 5.00
CA GLY A 90 -13.13 -7.71 5.93
C GLY A 90 -14.34 -8.08 6.80
N SER A 91 -15.08 -9.12 6.43
CA SER A 91 -16.22 -9.63 7.22
C SER A 91 -15.84 -10.71 8.25
N ASN A 92 -14.58 -11.19 8.25
CA ASN A 92 -14.14 -12.26 9.13
C ASN A 92 -13.23 -11.72 10.24
N THR A 93 -13.84 -11.44 11.40
CA THR A 93 -13.15 -10.90 12.58
C THR A 93 -11.95 -11.74 13.02
N GLU A 94 -12.07 -13.07 12.99
CA GLU A 94 -11.01 -13.97 13.44
C GLU A 94 -9.79 -13.90 12.51
N GLN A 95 -10.01 -13.82 11.19
CA GLN A 95 -8.91 -13.64 10.23
C GLN A 95 -8.22 -12.29 10.40
N ILE A 96 -8.99 -11.22 10.64
CA ILE A 96 -8.44 -9.88 10.88
C ILE A 96 -7.55 -9.89 12.13
N GLN A 97 -8.05 -10.45 13.24
CA GLN A 97 -7.29 -10.54 14.50
C GLN A 97 -6.00 -11.35 14.33
N LYS A 98 -6.07 -12.50 13.66
CA LYS A 98 -4.89 -13.35 13.38
C LYS A 98 -3.86 -12.63 12.51
N TYR A 99 -4.32 -11.87 11.52
CA TYR A 99 -3.41 -11.12 10.64
C TYR A 99 -2.77 -9.93 11.37
N ALA A 100 -3.56 -9.17 12.13
CA ALA A 100 -3.06 -8.07 12.95
C ALA A 100 -2.02 -8.55 13.97
N ALA A 101 -2.29 -9.65 14.69
CA ALA A 101 -1.36 -10.24 15.65
C ALA A 101 0.01 -10.54 15.00
N LYS A 102 0.04 -11.12 13.80
CA LYS A 102 1.29 -11.36 13.06
C LYS A 102 2.08 -10.09 12.77
N LEU A 103 1.41 -8.96 12.52
CA LEU A 103 2.08 -7.68 12.29
C LEU A 103 2.64 -7.09 13.60
N TRP A 104 1.92 -7.25 14.72
CA TRP A 104 2.37 -6.79 16.04
C TRP A 104 3.52 -7.62 16.61
N GLU A 105 3.49 -8.94 16.41
CA GLU A 105 4.52 -9.89 16.86
C GLU A 105 5.76 -9.89 15.96
N PHE A 106 5.76 -9.09 14.89
CA PHE A 106 6.86 -9.00 13.93
C PHE A 106 8.15 -8.49 14.61
N PRO A 107 9.34 -9.04 14.30
CA PRO A 107 10.58 -8.60 14.94
C PRO A 107 10.79 -7.09 14.80
N ILE A 108 11.17 -6.41 15.88
CA ILE A 108 11.21 -4.94 15.90
C ILE A 108 12.21 -4.35 14.89
N GLU A 109 13.30 -5.06 14.59
CA GLU A 109 14.26 -4.66 13.58
C GLU A 109 13.64 -4.72 12.18
N ASP A 110 12.97 -5.83 11.86
CA ASP A 110 12.26 -6.00 10.59
C ASP A 110 11.10 -5.01 10.46
N GLN A 111 10.38 -4.71 11.54
CA GLN A 111 9.33 -3.67 11.54
C GLN A 111 9.91 -2.31 11.13
N ARG A 112 11.05 -1.91 11.70
CA ARG A 112 11.72 -0.64 11.36
C ARG A 112 12.15 -0.60 9.90
N ILE A 113 12.72 -1.70 9.40
CA ILE A 113 13.12 -1.83 7.99
C ILE A 113 11.88 -1.74 7.09
N CYS A 114 10.83 -2.48 7.39
CA CYS A 114 9.56 -2.44 6.66
C CYS A 114 8.98 -1.03 6.59
N LEU A 115 8.93 -0.31 7.72
CA LEU A 115 8.39 1.05 7.74
C LEU A 115 9.24 2.02 6.93
N ALA A 116 10.57 1.92 7.01
CA ALA A 116 11.47 2.75 6.20
C ALA A 116 11.29 2.50 4.69
N VAL A 117 11.26 1.23 4.28
CA VAL A 117 11.06 0.84 2.88
C VAL A 117 9.65 1.24 2.39
N LEU A 118 8.63 1.02 3.20
CA LEU A 118 7.25 1.38 2.88
C LEU A 118 7.10 2.91 2.72
N THR A 119 7.76 3.69 3.57
CA THR A 119 7.78 5.16 3.47
C THR A 119 8.36 5.59 2.13
N GLN A 120 9.55 5.06 1.77
CA GLN A 120 10.20 5.36 0.50
C GLN A 120 9.37 4.90 -0.72
N PHE A 121 8.66 3.78 -0.58
CA PHE A 121 7.75 3.28 -1.61
C PHE A 121 6.55 4.22 -1.80
N CYS A 122 5.95 4.70 -0.70
CA CYS A 122 4.88 5.70 -0.74
C CYS A 122 5.35 7.05 -1.30
N ASP A 123 6.56 7.50 -0.99
CA ASP A 123 7.15 8.69 -1.61
C ASP A 123 7.27 8.54 -3.13
N SER A 124 7.69 7.35 -3.58
CA SER A 124 7.76 7.02 -5.02
C SER A 124 6.36 7.04 -5.66
N LEU A 125 5.34 6.50 -4.98
CA LEU A 125 3.95 6.56 -5.44
C LEU A 125 3.44 8.00 -5.56
N VAL A 126 3.73 8.84 -4.57
CA VAL A 126 3.38 10.27 -4.59
C VAL A 126 4.07 10.98 -5.75
N TRP A 127 5.36 10.73 -5.96
CA TRP A 127 6.09 11.29 -7.08
C TRP A 127 5.43 10.95 -8.41
N TRP A 128 5.19 9.67 -8.69
CA TRP A 128 4.54 9.24 -9.95
C TRP A 128 3.11 9.74 -10.08
N THR A 129 2.36 9.81 -8.97
CA THR A 129 1.01 10.41 -8.95
C THR A 129 1.06 11.83 -9.52
N GLN A 130 1.98 12.67 -9.03
CA GLN A 130 2.12 14.06 -9.49
C GLN A 130 2.51 14.19 -10.96
N ARG A 131 3.17 13.20 -11.56
CA ARG A 131 3.58 13.23 -12.99
C ARG A 131 2.51 12.67 -13.92
N TYR A 132 1.72 11.71 -13.44
CA TYR A 132 0.72 11.02 -14.27
C TYR A 132 -0.71 11.47 -14.03
N LYS A 133 -0.97 12.30 -13.02
CA LYS A 133 -2.25 12.98 -12.82
C LYS A 133 -2.70 13.66 -14.12
N LYS A 134 -3.97 13.49 -14.50
CA LYS A 134 -4.53 14.15 -15.69
C LYS A 134 -5.06 15.54 -15.32
N ALA A 135 -5.04 16.45 -16.29
CA ALA A 135 -5.65 17.76 -16.12
C ALA A 135 -7.16 17.58 -15.79
N GLY A 136 -7.60 18.13 -14.66
CA GLY A 136 -8.99 18.00 -14.19
C GLY A 136 -9.22 16.94 -13.10
N ASP A 137 -8.23 16.10 -12.77
CA ASP A 137 -8.33 15.26 -11.56
C ASP A 137 -8.27 16.15 -10.33
N SER A 138 -9.33 16.16 -9.50
CA SER A 138 -9.34 16.90 -8.24
C SER A 138 -8.55 16.15 -7.17
N ASP A 139 -7.86 16.89 -6.29
CA ASP A 139 -7.19 16.36 -5.08
C ASP A 139 -8.17 16.00 -3.95
N ALA A 140 -9.47 15.93 -4.25
CA ALA A 140 -10.49 15.68 -3.25
C ALA A 140 -10.45 14.20 -2.83
N GLU A 141 -9.98 13.95 -1.60
CA GLU A 141 -10.00 12.65 -0.94
C GLU A 141 -11.40 12.05 -0.79
#